data_AF-A0A7S3AWJ4-F1
#
_entry.id   AF-A0A7S3AWJ4-F1
#
_cell.length_a   1.000
_cell.length_b   1.000
_cell.length_c   1.000
_cell.angle_alpha   90.00
_cell.angle_beta   90.00
_cell.angle_gamma   90.00
#
_symmetry.space_group_name_H-M   'P 1'
#
loop_
_entity.id
_entity.type
_entity.pdbx_description
1 polymer ?
#
loop_
_entity_poly.entity_id
_entity_poly.type
_entity_poly.pdbx_seq_one_letter_code
_entity_poly.pdbx_strand_id
1 'polypeptide(L)'
;PLVSVRASGLDELIRQRVREGTLYVGCSAGSIVAGQSISTAFWKGWDDPAVVKADWSQPHAVRALGLVDASVFPHYASTWAGLVARRKGELDHTLITLEEEHGMYVSGVRMHGETASLLSRDQQHAAAHIPTIHSGQ
;
A
#
# COMPACT_ATOMS: atom_id res chain seq x y z
N PRO A 1 14.45 7.98 1.53
CA PRO A 1 14.45 6.52 1.83
C PRO A 1 14.59 5.62 0.61
N LEU A 2 13.70 5.70 -0.40
CA LEU A 2 13.71 4.76 -1.54
C LEU A 2 14.99 4.83 -2.40
N VAL A 3 15.55 6.02 -2.63
CA VAL A 3 16.78 6.16 -3.42
C VAL A 3 17.95 5.43 -2.76
N SER A 4 18.09 5.53 -1.43
CA SER A 4 19.10 4.79 -0.66
C SER A 4 18.86 3.27 -0.69
N VAL A 5 17.60 2.84 -0.62
CA VAL A 5 17.21 1.42 -0.71
C VAL A 5 17.56 0.83 -2.07
N ARG A 6 17.44 1.61 -3.15
CA ARG A 6 17.84 1.20 -4.51
C ARG A 6 19.35 1.17 -4.68
N ALA A 7 20.04 2.22 -4.22
CA ALA A 7 21.48 2.33 -4.37
C ALA A 7 22.24 1.16 -3.69
N SER A 8 21.65 0.55 -2.65
CA SER A 8 22.21 -0.61 -1.97
C SER A 8 21.77 -1.96 -2.53
N GLY A 9 20.85 -2.00 -3.52
CA GLY A 9 20.20 -3.23 -3.99
C GLY A 9 19.22 -3.85 -2.99
N LEU A 10 18.92 -3.16 -1.89
CA LEU A 10 18.00 -3.64 -0.86
C LEU A 10 16.56 -3.75 -1.39
N ASP A 11 16.18 -2.98 -2.41
CA ASP A 11 14.87 -3.09 -3.05
C ASP A 11 14.64 -4.46 -3.70
N GLU A 12 15.65 -5.04 -4.33
CA GLU A 12 15.59 -6.39 -4.91
C GLU A 12 15.46 -7.44 -3.82
N LEU A 13 16.28 -7.32 -2.77
CA LEU A 13 16.22 -8.24 -1.63
C LEU A 13 14.86 -8.18 -0.93
N ILE A 14 14.30 -6.98 -0.69
CA ILE A 14 12.96 -6.84 -0.08
C ILE A 14 11.92 -7.52 -0.96
N ARG A 15 11.90 -7.23 -2.27
CA ARG A 15 10.96 -7.85 -3.22
C ARG A 15 11.09 -9.37 -3.23
N GLN A 16 12.30 -9.90 -3.18
CA GLN A 16 12.54 -11.33 -3.09
C GLN A 16 11.99 -11.91 -1.78
N ARG A 17 12.36 -11.35 -0.63
CA ARG A 17 11.95 -11.85 0.68
C ARG A 17 10.44 -11.83 0.87
N VAL A 18 9.78 -10.78 0.39
CA VAL A 18 8.31 -10.69 0.45
C VAL A 18 7.66 -11.77 -0.43
N ARG A 19 8.18 -12.02 -1.64
CA ARG A 19 7.71 -13.12 -2.50
C ARG A 19 7.94 -14.50 -1.88
N GLU A 20 8.98 -14.66 -1.07
CA GLU A 20 9.28 -15.89 -0.31
C GLU A 20 8.42 -16.02 0.97
N GLY A 21 7.50 -15.10 1.24
CA GLY A 21 6.56 -15.17 2.36
C GLY A 21 6.93 -14.29 3.56
N THR A 22 7.93 -13.42 3.46
CA THR A 22 8.25 -12.46 4.51
C THR A 22 7.18 -11.37 4.58
N LEU A 23 6.68 -11.07 5.78
CA LEU A 23 5.74 -9.97 5.99
C LEU A 23 6.42 -8.62 5.77
N TYR A 24 5.84 -7.80 4.89
CA TYR A 24 6.18 -6.38 4.77
C TYR A 24 5.17 -5.54 5.56
N VAL A 25 5.66 -4.66 6.44
CA VAL A 25 4.84 -3.67 7.14
C VAL A 25 5.34 -2.29 6.79
N GLY A 26 4.51 -1.49 6.12
CA GLY A 26 4.82 -0.11 5.76
C GLY A 26 3.88 0.87 6.44
N CYS A 27 4.45 1.92 7.04
CA CYS A 27 3.71 3.05 7.59
C CYS A 27 4.09 4.33 6.82
N SER A 28 3.09 5.17 6.50
CA SER A 28 3.29 6.44 5.79
C SER A 28 4.10 6.27 4.50
N ALA A 29 5.32 6.83 4.42
CA ALA A 29 6.24 6.64 3.31
C ALA A 29 6.54 5.17 3.00
N GLY A 30 6.53 4.28 3.99
CA GLY A 30 6.65 2.83 3.78
C GLY A 30 5.47 2.26 2.99
N SER A 31 4.25 2.72 3.25
CA SER A 31 3.06 2.30 2.51
C SER A 31 3.09 2.79 1.06
N ILE A 32 3.62 3.99 0.82
CA ILE A 32 3.84 4.54 -0.53
C ILE A 32 4.85 3.66 -1.30
N VAL A 33 5.97 3.33 -0.66
CA VAL A 33 7.05 2.54 -1.26
C VAL A 33 6.64 1.09 -1.54
N ALA A 34 5.62 0.55 -0.85
CA ALA A 34 5.08 -0.78 -1.13
C ALA A 34 4.32 -0.86 -2.48
N GLY A 35 3.78 0.26 -2.97
CA GLY A 35 2.93 0.30 -4.16
C GLY A 35 3.71 0.25 -5.48
N GLN A 36 3.03 0.59 -6.58
CA GLN A 36 3.64 0.64 -7.92
C GLN A 36 4.49 1.89 -8.16
N SER A 37 4.05 3.05 -7.67
CA SER A 37 4.74 4.33 -7.81
C SER A 37 4.79 5.13 -6.50
N ILE A 38 5.92 5.83 -6.27
CA ILE A 38 6.07 6.81 -5.20
C ILE A 38 5.51 8.20 -5.52
N SER A 39 4.90 8.39 -6.69
CA SER A 39 4.45 9.72 -7.15
C SER A 39 3.53 10.43 -6.14
N THR A 40 2.75 9.68 -5.35
CA THR A 40 1.86 10.18 -4.30
C THR A 40 2.60 10.92 -3.17
N ALA A 41 3.88 10.63 -2.93
CA ALA A 41 4.72 11.35 -1.97
C ALA A 41 4.80 12.86 -2.31
N PHE A 42 4.80 13.19 -3.60
CA PHE A 42 4.95 14.57 -4.07
C PHE A 42 3.64 15.38 -4.02
N TRP A 43 2.52 14.78 -3.61
CA TRP A 43 1.21 15.41 -3.79
C TRP A 43 0.88 16.43 -2.70
N LYS A 44 1.20 16.11 -1.43
CA LYS A 44 0.92 16.96 -0.27
C LYS A 44 2.02 17.99 0.02
N GLY A 45 3.20 17.83 -0.61
CA GLY A 45 4.40 18.60 -0.30
C GLY A 45 5.06 18.23 1.03
N TRP A 46 4.71 17.08 1.62
CA TRP A 46 5.33 16.59 2.86
C TRP A 46 6.68 15.93 2.60
N ASP A 47 6.82 15.26 1.45
CA ASP A 47 8.08 14.71 0.97
C ASP A 47 8.67 15.67 -0.07
N ASP A 48 9.80 16.29 0.27
CA ASP A 48 10.50 17.22 -0.63
C ASP A 48 11.41 16.45 -1.63
N PRO A 49 11.10 16.47 -2.94
CA PRO A 49 11.92 15.81 -3.95
C PRO A 49 13.31 16.43 -4.11
N ALA A 50 13.54 17.67 -3.65
CA ALA A 50 14.84 18.35 -3.76
C ALA A 50 15.89 17.81 -2.76
N VAL A 51 15.46 17.10 -1.72
CA VAL A 51 16.36 16.45 -0.73
C VAL A 51 17.27 15.41 -1.40
N VAL A 52 16.83 14.82 -2.50
CA VAL A 52 17.63 13.85 -3.26
C VAL A 52 17.79 14.30 -4.71
N LYS A 53 19.03 14.34 -5.19
CA LYS A 53 19.34 14.66 -6.58
C LYS A 53 18.96 13.49 -7.48
N ALA A 54 17.79 13.56 -8.11
CA ALA A 54 17.32 12.62 -9.11
C ALA A 54 16.48 13.35 -10.17
N ASP A 55 16.46 12.83 -11.40
CA ASP A 55 15.52 13.26 -12.42
C ASP A 55 14.17 12.55 -12.21
N TRP A 56 13.30 13.18 -11.42
CA TRP A 56 11.98 12.64 -11.08
C TRP A 56 10.99 12.60 -12.25
N SER A 57 11.34 13.20 -13.41
CA SER A 57 10.53 13.09 -14.62
C SER A 57 10.66 11.71 -15.28
N GLN A 58 11.70 10.95 -14.94
CA GLN A 58 11.92 9.63 -15.50
C GLN A 58 11.00 8.58 -14.86
N PRO A 59 10.30 7.75 -15.64
CA PRO A 59 9.41 6.71 -15.10
C PRO A 59 10.08 5.77 -14.09
N HIS A 60 11.36 5.47 -14.29
CA HIS A 60 12.11 4.61 -13.36
C HIS A 60 12.41 5.28 -12.02
N ALA A 61 12.52 6.62 -11.97
CA ALA A 61 12.80 7.36 -10.75
C ALA A 61 11.62 7.26 -9.77
N VAL A 62 10.38 7.25 -10.29
CA VAL A 62 9.15 7.20 -9.49
C VAL A 62 8.57 5.80 -9.28
N ARG A 63 9.18 4.75 -9.85
CA ARG A 63 8.79 3.36 -9.56
C ARG A 63 8.90 3.08 -8.06
N ALA A 64 8.08 2.22 -7.48
CA ALA A 64 8.19 1.80 -6.09
C ALA A 64 8.60 0.31 -6.02
N LEU A 65 8.41 -0.38 -4.90
CA LEU A 65 8.76 -1.81 -4.77
C LEU A 65 7.81 -2.72 -5.55
N GLY A 66 6.59 -2.26 -5.87
CA GLY A 66 5.60 -3.07 -6.59
C GLY A 66 5.19 -4.32 -5.82
N LEU A 67 5.12 -4.25 -4.49
CA LEU A 67 4.61 -5.35 -3.65
C LEU A 67 3.09 -5.47 -3.75
N VAL A 68 2.42 -4.38 -4.15
CA VAL A 68 0.98 -4.27 -4.32
C VAL A 68 0.67 -3.67 -5.70
N ASP A 69 -0.38 -4.16 -6.35
CA ASP A 69 -0.85 -3.71 -7.67
C ASP A 69 -1.68 -2.40 -7.59
N ALA A 70 -1.19 -1.44 -6.83
CA ALA A 70 -1.76 -0.11 -6.64
C ALA A 70 -0.69 0.86 -6.12
N SER A 71 -0.91 2.16 -6.28
CA SER A 71 -0.21 3.20 -5.51
C SER A 71 -1.03 3.56 -4.28
N VAL A 72 -0.34 4.02 -3.23
CA VAL A 72 -0.96 4.34 -1.94
C VAL A 72 -0.84 5.84 -1.65
N PHE A 73 -1.93 6.45 -1.21
CA PHE A 73 -1.97 7.81 -0.67
C PHE A 73 -2.32 7.75 0.82
N PRO A 74 -1.33 7.83 1.73
CA PRO A 74 -1.57 7.76 3.17
C PRO A 74 -1.99 9.11 3.76
N HIS A 75 -2.55 9.08 4.97
CA HIS A 75 -3.08 10.24 5.69
C HIS A 75 -4.15 10.97 4.87
N TYR A 76 -5.01 10.20 4.22
CA TYR A 76 -6.18 10.73 3.54
C TYR A 76 -7.14 11.37 4.56
N ALA A 77 -7.67 12.51 4.17
CA ALA A 77 -8.71 13.25 4.86
C ALA A 77 -9.51 13.98 3.79
N SER A 78 -10.75 14.39 4.11
CA SER A 78 -11.63 15.07 3.16
C SER A 78 -11.02 16.33 2.55
N THR A 79 -10.11 17.02 3.25
CA THR A 79 -9.35 18.17 2.73
C THR A 79 -8.52 17.83 1.48
N TRP A 80 -8.10 16.57 1.33
CA TRP A 80 -7.31 16.09 0.20
C TRP A 80 -8.17 15.56 -0.97
N ALA A 81 -9.49 15.49 -0.84
CA ALA A 81 -10.37 14.89 -1.84
C ALA A 81 -10.20 15.54 -3.23
N GLY A 82 -10.15 16.87 -3.30
CA GLY A 82 -9.95 17.58 -4.57
C GLY A 82 -8.58 17.36 -5.20
N LEU A 83 -7.52 17.23 -4.37
CA LEU A 83 -6.17 16.91 -4.82
C LEU A 83 -6.12 15.50 -5.40
N VAL A 84 -6.66 14.52 -4.67
CA VAL A 84 -6.71 13.11 -5.09
C VAL A 84 -7.53 12.96 -6.37
N ALA A 85 -8.70 13.57 -6.45
CA ALA A 85 -9.55 13.51 -7.64
C ALA A 85 -8.86 14.07 -8.89
N ARG A 86 -8.13 15.19 -8.74
CA ARG A 86 -7.39 15.82 -9.84
C ARG A 86 -6.22 14.95 -10.32
N ARG A 87 -5.46 14.37 -9.39
CA ARG A 87 -4.19 13.69 -9.70
C ARG A 87 -4.32 12.18 -9.94
N LYS A 88 -5.41 11.54 -9.50
CA LYS A 88 -5.63 10.10 -9.73
C LYS A 88 -5.56 9.73 -11.21
N GLY A 89 -6.02 10.61 -12.12
CA GLY A 89 -5.93 10.40 -13.56
C GLY A 89 -4.52 10.47 -14.15
N GLU A 90 -3.52 10.91 -13.38
CA GLU A 90 -2.11 10.87 -13.77
C GLU A 90 -1.52 9.45 -13.64
N LEU A 91 -2.22 8.54 -12.94
CA LEU A 91 -1.83 7.15 -12.75
C LEU A 91 -2.52 6.26 -13.78
N ASP A 92 -1.79 5.29 -14.31
CA ASP A 92 -2.29 4.22 -15.19
C ASP A 92 -2.76 2.98 -14.43
N HIS A 93 -2.80 3.04 -13.10
CA HIS A 93 -3.13 1.94 -12.20
C HIS A 93 -3.99 2.42 -11.00
N THR A 94 -4.40 1.46 -10.16
CA THR A 94 -5.26 1.73 -9.01
C THR A 94 -4.58 2.62 -7.97
N LEU A 95 -5.34 3.55 -7.39
CA LEU A 95 -4.93 4.34 -6.22
C LEU A 95 -5.75 3.92 -5.00
N ILE A 96 -5.07 3.65 -3.89
CA ILE A 96 -5.67 3.35 -2.59
C ILE A 96 -5.38 4.51 -1.64
N THR A 97 -6.42 5.08 -1.06
CA THR A 97 -6.32 6.11 -0.02
C THR A 97 -6.44 5.45 1.35
N LEU A 98 -5.52 5.77 2.26
CA LEU A 98 -5.55 5.31 3.65
C LEU A 98 -5.71 6.51 4.56
N GLU A 99 -6.75 6.53 5.40
CA GLU A 99 -6.92 7.52 6.46
C GLU A 99 -5.95 7.24 7.61
N GLU A 100 -5.83 8.18 8.57
CA GLU A 100 -4.85 8.08 9.66
C GLU A 100 -4.99 6.81 10.52
N GLU A 101 -6.23 6.40 10.79
CA GLU A 101 -6.53 5.25 11.65
C GLU A 101 -6.77 3.96 10.86
N HIS A 102 -6.73 4.03 9.53
CA HIS A 102 -7.02 2.90 8.66
C HIS A 102 -5.75 2.24 8.13
N GLY A 103 -5.76 0.90 8.11
CA GLY A 103 -4.71 0.07 7.54
C GLY A 103 -5.17 -0.65 6.27
N MET A 104 -4.21 -1.14 5.50
CA MET A 104 -4.46 -2.08 4.41
C MET A 104 -3.71 -3.37 4.69
N TYR A 105 -4.41 -4.49 4.55
CA TYR A 105 -3.83 -5.83 4.66
C TYR A 105 -3.94 -6.53 3.31
N VAL A 106 -2.84 -7.11 2.86
CA VAL A 106 -2.77 -7.86 1.60
C VAL A 106 -2.27 -9.26 1.94
N SER A 107 -3.11 -10.27 1.67
CA SER A 107 -2.77 -11.67 1.85
C SER A 107 -3.12 -12.50 0.62
N GLY A 108 -2.24 -13.44 0.28
CA GLY A 108 -2.33 -14.18 -0.98
C GLY A 108 -2.23 -13.28 -2.22
N VAL A 109 -2.69 -13.78 -3.37
CA VAL A 109 -2.67 -13.05 -4.66
C VAL A 109 -3.88 -12.11 -4.82
N ARG A 110 -4.61 -11.77 -3.74
CA ARG A 110 -5.80 -10.91 -3.80
C ARG A 110 -5.86 -9.89 -2.66
N MET A 111 -5.97 -8.63 -3.04
CA MET A 111 -6.22 -7.48 -2.17
C MET A 111 -7.57 -7.61 -1.47
N HIS A 112 -7.60 -7.57 -0.13
CA HIS A 112 -8.82 -7.31 0.64
C HIS A 112 -8.74 -5.88 1.17
N GLY A 113 -9.60 -4.99 0.64
CA GLY A 113 -9.82 -3.67 1.24
C GLY A 113 -10.96 -3.78 2.24
N GLU A 114 -10.67 -3.69 3.53
CA GLU A 114 -11.71 -3.50 4.54
C GLU A 114 -11.97 -1.99 4.69
N THR A 115 -13.03 -1.49 4.07
CA THR A 115 -13.75 -0.32 4.61
C THR A 115 -14.50 -0.82 5.84
N ALA A 116 -14.17 -0.31 7.02
CA ALA A 116 -14.89 -0.59 8.25
C ALA A 116 -16.34 -0.06 8.15
N SER A 117 -17.21 -0.85 7.55
CA SER A 117 -18.66 -0.73 7.68
C SER A 117 -19.04 -1.36 9.02
N LEU A 118 -19.42 -0.52 9.98
CA LEU A 118 -19.99 -0.87 11.28
C LEU A 118 -20.97 -2.05 11.16
N LEU A 119 -20.57 -3.23 11.63
CA LEU A 119 -21.52 -4.27 12.03
C LEU A 119 -21.75 -4.15 13.53
N SER A 120 -22.98 -3.80 13.88
CA SER A 120 -23.49 -3.75 15.24
C SER A 120 -23.33 -5.11 15.94
N ARG A 121 -23.14 -5.07 17.26
CA ARG A 121 -22.85 -6.21 18.16
C ARG A 121 -23.80 -7.42 18.10
N ASP A 122 -24.93 -7.33 17.38
CA ASP A 122 -25.95 -8.38 17.36
C ASP A 122 -25.69 -9.53 16.37
N GLN A 123 -24.64 -9.48 15.55
CA GLN A 123 -24.34 -10.57 14.58
C GLN A 123 -23.22 -11.54 15.03
N GLN A 124 -22.62 -11.37 16.21
CA GLN A 124 -21.52 -12.23 16.68
C GLN A 124 -21.95 -13.64 17.15
N HIS A 125 -23.24 -13.97 17.19
CA HIS A 125 -23.71 -15.28 17.69
C HIS A 125 -23.97 -16.36 16.63
N ALA A 126 -23.75 -16.12 15.33
CA ALA A 126 -24.12 -17.09 14.29
C ALA A 126 -22.96 -17.86 13.61
N ALA A 127 -21.69 -17.53 13.90
CA ALA A 127 -20.54 -18.11 13.19
C ALA A 127 -19.66 -19.01 14.08
N ALA A 128 -20.28 -19.89 14.87
CA ALA A 128 -19.58 -20.92 15.63
C ALA A 128 -20.18 -22.30 15.36
N HIS A 129 -20.06 -22.82 14.13
CA HIS A 129 -20.14 -24.26 13.84
C HIS A 129 -19.42 -24.55 12.52
N ILE A 130 -18.16 -24.98 12.61
CA ILE A 130 -17.41 -25.65 11.53
C ILE A 130 -17.31 -27.12 11.95
N PRO A 131 -17.88 -28.10 11.21
CA PRO A 131 -17.67 -29.51 11.53
C PRO A 131 -16.30 -29.97 11.05
N THR A 132 -15.54 -30.57 11.96
CA THR A 132 -14.29 -31.29 11.71
C THR A 132 -14.57 -32.54 10.87
N ILE A 133 -13.95 -32.65 9.70
CA ILE A 133 -13.96 -33.89 8.91
C ILE A 133 -12.75 -34.73 9.38
N HIS A 134 -13.00 -35.85 10.04
CA HIS A 134 -11.97 -36.85 10.34
C HIS A 134 -11.81 -37.81 9.17
N SER A 135 -10.56 -37.97 8.73
CA SER A 135 -10.09 -39.09 7.93
C SER A 135 -9.98 -40.36 8.78
N GLY A 136 -10.44 -41.49 8.25
CA GLY A 136 -10.30 -42.78 8.93
C GLY A 136 -10.80 -43.98 8.11
N GLN A 137 -9.81 -44.65 7.50
CA GLN A 137 -9.70 -46.03 7.01
C GLN A 137 -10.54 -46.50 5.82
#